data_AF-A0A4S0FY90-F1
#
_entry.id   AF-A0A4S0FY90-F1
#
_cell.length_a   1.000
_cell.length_b   1.000
_cell.length_c   1.000
_cell.angle_alpha   90.00
_cell.angle_beta   90.00
_cell.angle_gamma   90.00
#
_symmetry.space_group_name_H-M   'P 1'
#
loop_
_entity.id
_entity.type
_entity.pdbx_description
1 polymer ?
#
loop_
_entity_poly.entity_id
_entity_poly.type
_entity_poly.pdbx_seq_one_letter_code
_entity_poly.pdbx_strand_id
1 'polypeptide(L)'
;VTDLVRAQAGAGLRPVVACPPGSPLAAGAAAAGARVRGWSATRAPGPRLAGEVAAARRIVRDCAPHVVHAHSAKAGLAGRIAVRGKVPTVFQPHAWSFEAVAGRTAELALGWER
;
A
#
# COMPACT_ATOMS: atom_id res chain seq x y z
N VAL A 1 7.70 -4.67 7.16
CA VAL A 1 7.69 -3.28 6.63
C VAL A 1 8.84 -2.45 7.20
N THR A 2 8.97 -2.32 8.52
CA THR A 2 10.04 -1.53 9.17
C THR A 2 11.45 -2.00 8.84
N ASP A 3 11.70 -3.30 8.73
CA ASP A 3 13.03 -3.81 8.35
C ASP A 3 13.39 -3.49 6.90
N LEU A 4 12.41 -3.57 6.00
CA LEU A 4 12.57 -3.12 4.62
C LEU A 4 12.87 -1.62 4.55
N VAL A 5 12.14 -0.81 5.33
CA VAL A 5 12.40 0.63 5.44
C VAL A 5 13.84 0.88 5.91
N ARG A 6 14.29 0.18 6.95
CA ARG A 6 15.65 0.32 7.49
C ARG A 6 16.70 -0.05 6.45
N ALA A 7 16.50 -1.15 5.71
CA ALA A 7 17.40 -1.55 4.64
C ALA A 7 17.44 -0.52 3.50
N GLN A 8 16.28 0.00 3.08
CA GLN A 8 16.18 1.02 2.04
C GLN A 8 16.87 2.33 2.45
N ALA A 9 16.61 2.80 3.68
CA ALA A 9 17.24 4.00 4.22
C ALA A 9 18.77 3.80 4.35
N GLY A 10 19.21 2.64 4.84
CA GLY A 10 20.64 2.28 4.90
C GLY A 10 21.33 2.22 3.53
N ALA A 11 20.58 1.90 2.48
CA ALA A 11 21.05 1.95 1.09
C ALA A 11 20.97 3.36 0.45
N GLY A 12 20.66 4.41 1.22
CA GLY A 12 20.56 5.79 0.74
C GLY A 12 19.26 6.11 -0.01
N LEU A 13 18.28 5.21 -0.01
CA LEU A 13 16.95 5.48 -0.58
C LEU A 13 16.13 6.36 0.37
N ARG A 14 15.05 6.94 -0.17
CA ARG A 14 14.12 7.82 0.57
C ARG A 14 12.76 7.14 0.75
N PRO A 15 12.64 6.14 1.64
CA PRO A 15 11.39 5.41 1.79
C PRO A 15 10.27 6.31 2.32
N VAL A 16 9.07 6.14 1.76
CA VAL A 16 7.84 6.77 2.23
C VAL A 16 6.87 5.67 2.64
N VAL A 17 6.35 5.74 3.86
CA VAL A 17 5.34 4.79 4.35
C VAL A 17 4.00 5.50 4.52
N ALA A 18 3.00 5.03 3.78
CA ALA A 18 1.62 5.47 3.93
C ALA A 18 0.88 4.49 4.84
N CYS A 19 0.46 4.93 6.03
CA CYS A 19 -0.22 4.08 7.01
C CYS A 19 -1.12 4.92 7.93
N PRO A 20 -2.01 4.28 8.73
CA PRO A 20 -2.86 5.02 9.67
C PRO A 20 -2.03 5.93 10.59
N PRO A 21 -2.37 7.22 10.73
CA PRO A 21 -1.68 8.14 11.63
C PRO A 21 -1.68 7.62 13.08
N GLY A 22 -0.60 7.89 13.82
CA GLY A 22 -0.48 7.48 15.23
C GLY A 22 -0.37 5.98 15.48
N SER A 23 -0.36 5.15 14.43
CA SER A 23 -0.21 3.69 14.59
C SER A 23 1.22 3.29 14.99
N PRO A 24 1.41 2.11 15.62
CA PRO A 24 2.75 1.57 15.89
C PRO A 24 3.61 1.45 14.62
N LEU A 25 2.98 1.17 13.47
CA LEU A 25 3.66 1.15 12.18
C LEU A 25 4.19 2.53 11.79
N ALA A 26 3.41 3.60 12.01
CA ALA A 26 3.85 4.96 11.74
C ALA A 26 5.09 5.32 12.57
N ALA A 27 5.04 5.05 13.88
CA ALA A 27 6.16 5.30 14.78
C ALA A 27 7.40 4.46 14.38
N GLY A 28 7.22 3.16 14.16
CA GLY A 28 8.31 2.26 13.78
C GLY A 28 8.93 2.59 12.41
N ALA A 29 8.11 3.01 11.43
CA ALA A 29 8.60 3.42 10.12
C ALA A 29 9.40 4.73 10.19
N ALA A 30 8.93 5.72 10.95
CA ALA A 30 9.67 6.95 11.18
C ALA A 30 11.01 6.68 11.86
N ALA A 31 11.02 5.86 12.92
CA ALA A 31 12.25 5.46 13.61
C ALA A 31 13.21 4.67 12.71
N ALA A 32 12.70 3.96 11.71
CA ALA A 32 13.50 3.24 10.73
C ALA A 32 14.01 4.12 9.56
N GLY A 33 13.67 5.41 9.52
CA GLY A 33 14.15 6.37 8.53
C GLY A 33 13.16 6.68 7.38
N ALA A 34 11.91 6.25 7.46
CA ALA A 34 10.90 6.63 6.45
C ALA A 34 10.26 7.99 6.74
N ARG A 35 9.92 8.70 5.66
CA ARG A 35 8.92 9.77 5.74
C ARG A 35 7.53 9.13 5.84
N VAL A 36 6.79 9.45 6.89
CA VAL A 36 5.44 8.89 7.09
C VAL A 36 4.36 9.80 6.50
N ARG A 37 3.38 9.21 5.81
CA ARG A 37 2.17 9.88 5.32
C ARG A 37 0.93 9.21 5.91
N GLY A 38 -0.01 10.03 6.38
CA GLY A 38 -1.27 9.54 6.92
C GLY A 38 -2.14 8.92 5.83
N TRP A 39 -2.49 7.64 6.00
CA TRP A 39 -3.42 6.92 5.14
C TRP A 39 -4.25 5.94 5.96
N SER A 40 -5.47 6.34 6.30
CA SER A 40 -6.39 5.57 7.15
C SER A 40 -7.20 4.56 6.33
N ALA A 41 -6.53 3.54 5.80
CA ALA A 41 -7.18 2.45 5.08
C ALA A 41 -7.81 1.42 6.03
N THR A 42 -9.01 0.94 5.68
CA THR A 42 -9.65 -0.19 6.36
C THR A 42 -9.07 -1.51 5.91
N ARG A 43 -9.24 -2.55 6.74
CA ARG A 43 -8.73 -3.90 6.44
C ARG A 43 -9.40 -4.51 5.20
N ALA A 44 -10.72 -4.39 5.07
CA ALA A 44 -11.47 -4.95 3.96
C ALA A 44 -11.89 -3.85 2.95
N PRO A 45 -12.09 -4.21 1.66
CA PRO A 45 -12.84 -3.37 0.73
C PRO A 45 -14.25 -3.08 1.25
N GLY A 46 -14.76 -1.89 0.95
CA GLY A 46 -16.08 -1.45 1.38
C GLY A 46 -16.37 -0.01 0.92
N PRO A 47 -17.43 0.63 1.42
CA PRO A 47 -17.86 1.97 0.98
C PRO A 47 -16.76 3.05 1.05
N ARG A 48 -15.76 2.87 1.93
CA ARG A 48 -14.63 3.82 2.09
C ARG A 48 -13.54 3.68 1.02
N LEU A 49 -13.56 2.64 0.18
CA LEU A 49 -12.50 2.37 -0.80
C LEU A 49 -12.25 3.55 -1.75
N ALA A 50 -13.29 4.25 -2.22
CA ALA A 50 -13.13 5.38 -3.11
C ALA A 50 -12.32 6.52 -2.45
N GLY A 51 -12.62 6.83 -1.19
CA GLY A 51 -11.88 7.82 -0.40
C GLY A 51 -10.43 7.39 -0.13
N GLU A 52 -10.22 6.12 0.19
CA GLU A 52 -8.89 5.56 0.40
C GLU A 52 -8.02 5.62 -0.87
N VAL A 53 -8.62 5.33 -2.03
CA VAL A 53 -7.98 5.49 -3.35
C VAL A 53 -7.64 6.95 -3.61
N ALA A 54 -8.56 7.88 -3.36
CA ALA A 54 -8.31 9.31 -3.56
C ALA A 54 -7.16 9.82 -2.67
N ALA A 55 -7.12 9.37 -1.40
CA ALA A 55 -6.03 9.68 -0.49
C ALA A 55 -4.69 9.09 -0.97
N ALA A 56 -4.68 7.82 -1.41
CA ALA A 56 -3.50 7.19 -1.99
C ALA A 56 -3.00 7.92 -3.25
N ARG A 57 -3.91 8.33 -4.14
CA ARG A 57 -3.58 9.15 -5.33
C ARG A 57 -2.89 10.46 -4.95
N ARG A 58 -3.42 11.16 -3.94
CA ARG A 58 -2.81 12.39 -3.43
C ARG A 58 -1.41 12.14 -2.89
N ILE A 59 -1.23 11.10 -2.06
CA ILE A 59 0.08 10.74 -1.52
C ILE A 59 1.08 10.43 -2.64
N VAL A 60 0.70 9.61 -3.62
CA VAL A 60 1.56 9.26 -4.76
C VAL A 60 1.95 10.52 -5.54
N ARG A 61 0.99 11.38 -5.89
CA ARG A 61 1.29 12.62 -6.60
C ARG A 61 2.22 13.54 -5.81
N ASP A 62 1.95 13.73 -4.51
CA ASP A 62 2.74 14.62 -3.67
C ASP A 62 4.15 14.06 -3.39
N CYS A 63 4.34 12.74 -3.43
CA CYS A 63 5.63 12.11 -3.19
C CYS A 63 6.44 11.84 -4.46
N ALA A 64 5.77 11.78 -5.62
CA ALA A 64 6.35 11.40 -6.91
C ALA A 64 7.32 10.20 -6.82
N PRO A 65 6.87 9.03 -6.30
CA PRO A 65 7.76 7.89 -6.09
C PRO A 65 8.19 7.24 -7.41
N HIS A 66 9.40 6.71 -7.44
CA HIS A 66 9.90 5.89 -8.55
C HIS A 66 9.30 4.48 -8.57
N VAL A 67 8.90 3.97 -7.40
CA VAL A 67 8.28 2.66 -7.22
C VAL A 67 7.27 2.71 -6.08
N VAL A 68 6.15 2.00 -6.22
CA VAL A 68 5.17 1.79 -5.16
C VAL A 68 5.24 0.35 -4.68
N HIS A 69 5.36 0.13 -3.37
CA HIS A 69 5.26 -1.20 -2.78
C HIS A 69 3.95 -1.32 -1.99
N ALA A 70 3.06 -2.22 -2.42
CA ALA A 70 1.79 -2.50 -1.76
C ALA A 70 1.87 -3.79 -0.91
N HIS A 71 1.76 -3.63 0.42
CA HIS A 71 2.00 -4.67 1.43
C HIS A 71 0.71 -5.39 1.94
N SER A 72 -0.34 -5.48 1.15
CA SER A 72 -1.54 -6.30 1.42
C SER A 72 -2.46 -6.31 0.21
N ALA A 73 -3.34 -7.30 0.07
CA ALA A 73 -4.35 -7.35 -0.99
C ALA A 73 -5.13 -6.03 -1.15
N LYS A 74 -5.61 -5.48 -0.04
CA LYS A 74 -6.32 -4.20 0.00
C LYS A 74 -5.44 -3.01 -0.41
N ALA A 75 -4.19 -2.97 0.06
CA ALA A 75 -3.25 -1.93 -0.34
C ALA A 75 -2.87 -2.05 -1.83
N GLY A 76 -2.80 -3.27 -2.35
CA GLY A 76 -2.64 -3.53 -3.76
C GLY A 76 -3.81 -2.95 -4.54
N LEU A 77 -5.05 -3.21 -4.11
CA LEU A 77 -6.26 -2.76 -4.82
C LEU A 77 -6.32 -1.25 -4.88
N ALA A 78 -6.19 -0.60 -3.72
CA ALA A 78 -6.21 0.85 -3.65
C ALA A 78 -5.01 1.47 -4.39
N GLY A 79 -3.82 0.89 -4.24
CA GLY A 79 -2.58 1.33 -4.87
C GLY A 79 -2.65 1.27 -6.40
N ARG A 80 -3.02 0.13 -6.98
CA ARG A 80 -3.13 -0.04 -8.43
C ARG A 80 -4.17 0.89 -9.05
N ILE A 81 -5.33 1.04 -8.42
CA ILE A 81 -6.35 2.00 -8.85
C ILE A 81 -5.83 3.46 -8.73
N ALA A 82 -5.00 3.74 -7.72
CA ALA A 82 -4.41 5.05 -7.53
C ALA A 82 -3.36 5.38 -8.60
N VAL A 83 -2.43 4.46 -8.88
CA VAL A 83 -1.33 4.70 -9.83
C VAL A 83 -1.73 4.54 -11.29
N ARG A 84 -2.71 3.67 -11.60
CA ARG A 84 -3.14 3.34 -12.97
C ARG A 84 -1.99 3.05 -13.93
N GLY A 85 -1.00 2.27 -13.49
CA GLY A 85 0.18 1.89 -14.29
C GLY A 85 1.23 2.99 -14.50
N LYS A 86 1.03 4.20 -13.96
CA LYS A 86 1.97 5.33 -14.16
C LYS A 86 3.26 5.23 -13.34
N VAL A 87 3.27 4.38 -12.31
CA VAL A 87 4.43 4.15 -11.45
C VAL A 87 4.63 2.64 -11.32
N PRO A 88 5.86 2.12 -11.53
CA PRO A 88 6.18 0.72 -11.26
C PRO A 88 5.68 0.30 -9.89
N THR A 89 4.96 -0.82 -9.81
CA THR A 89 4.30 -1.27 -8.59
C THR A 89 4.70 -2.69 -8.25
N VAL A 90 5.29 -2.88 -7.07
CA VAL A 90 5.57 -4.19 -6.46
C VAL A 90 4.42 -4.51 -5.51
N PHE A 91 3.90 -5.74 -5.61
CA PHE A 91 2.84 -6.22 -4.75
C PHE A 91 3.37 -7.38 -3.92
N GLN A 92 3.28 -7.26 -2.59
CA GLN A 92 3.65 -8.31 -1.64
C GLN A 92 2.38 -8.78 -0.91
N PRO A 93 1.69 -9.80 -1.43
CA PRO A 93 0.62 -10.46 -0.71
C PRO A 93 1.21 -11.22 0.49
N HIS A 94 0.56 -11.13 1.65
CA HIS A 94 0.85 -12.00 2.80
C HIS A 94 0.08 -13.34 2.72
N ALA A 95 -0.91 -13.41 1.83
CA ALA A 95 -1.62 -14.57 1.32
C ALA A 95 -2.27 -14.14 -0.02
N TRP A 96 -2.43 -15.05 -0.98
CA TRP A 96 -3.09 -14.73 -2.23
C TRP A 96 -4.59 -14.52 -2.00
N SER A 97 -5.17 -13.47 -2.58
CA SER A 97 -6.55 -13.08 -2.25
C SER A 97 -7.55 -14.17 -2.67
N PHE A 98 -7.24 -14.97 -3.70
CA PHE A 98 -8.06 -16.10 -4.16
C PHE A 98 -8.01 -17.34 -3.25
N GLU A 99 -7.00 -17.47 -2.39
CA GLU A 99 -6.94 -18.51 -1.35
C GLU A 99 -7.66 -18.08 -0.07
N ALA A 100 -7.76 -16.78 0.16
CA ALA A 100 -8.28 -16.20 1.41
C ALA A 100 -9.80 -15.94 1.40
N VAL A 101 -10.47 -15.99 0.24
CA VAL A 101 -11.91 -15.79 0.10
C VAL A 101 -12.51 -16.81 -0.87
N ALA A 102 -13.77 -17.21 -0.64
CA ALA A 102 -14.52 -18.11 -1.52
C ALA A 102 -15.63 -17.36 -2.30
N GLY A 103 -16.13 -17.95 -3.38
CA GLY A 103 -17.25 -17.42 -4.16
C GLY A 103 -16.91 -16.19 -5.00
N ARG A 104 -17.90 -15.32 -5.27
CA ARG A 104 -17.76 -14.15 -6.17
C ARG A 104 -16.60 -13.21 -5.82
N THR A 105 -16.23 -13.11 -4.55
CA THR A 105 -15.08 -12.30 -4.11
C THR A 105 -13.75 -12.90 -4.60
N ALA A 106 -13.66 -14.22 -4.71
CA ALA A 106 -12.50 -14.91 -5.28
C ALA A 106 -12.38 -14.67 -6.78
N GLU A 107 -13.48 -14.73 -7.53
CA GLU A 107 -13.51 -14.44 -8.97
C GLU A 107 -13.10 -13.00 -9.30
N LEU A 108 -13.61 -12.04 -8.53
CA LEU A 108 -13.23 -10.63 -8.65
C LEU A 108 -11.76 -10.41 -8.25
N ALA A 109 -11.26 -11.12 -7.25
CA ALA A 109 -9.85 -11.09 -6.87
C ALA A 109 -8.95 -11.65 -7.98
N LEU A 110 -9.31 -12.78 -8.60
CA LEU A 110 -8.59 -13.38 -9.73
C LEU A 110 -8.57 -12.47 -10.96
N GLY A 111 -9.71 -11.85 -11.28
CA GLY A 111 -9.80 -10.86 -12.36
C GLY A 111 -8.94 -9.63 -12.10
N TRP A 112 -8.82 -9.21 -10.84
CA TRP A 112 -7.99 -8.08 -10.43
C TRP A 112 -6.49 -8.43 -10.38
N GLU A 113 -6.10 -9.66 -10.06
CA GLU A 113 -4.68 -10.06 -9.94
C GLU A 113 -3.96 -10.31 -11.27
N ARG A 114 -4.70 -10.49 -12.37
CA ARG A 114 -4.15 -10.44 -13.75
C ARG A 114 -3.84 -9.02 -14.20
#